data_AF-A0A4U2Z7R3-F1
#
_entry.id   AF-A0A4U2Z7R3-F1
#
_cell.length_a   1.000
_cell.length_b   1.000
_cell.length_c   1.000
_cell.angle_alpha   90.00
_cell.angle_beta   90.00
_cell.angle_gamma   90.00
#
_symmetry.space_group_name_H-M   'P 1'
#
loop_
_entity.id
_entity.type
_entity.pdbx_description
1 polymer ?
#
loop_
_entity_poly.entity_id
_entity_poly.type
_entity_poly.pdbx_seq_one_letter_code
_entity_poly.pdbx_strand_id
1 'polypeptide(L)'
;MKEESYELFKSADIETILQLLERELKNRNESPFWRDKVVPFSAAILSVLIPLRDADMLFSPEGYPESELTPELFFRWSDFLSLKTLAFTIQRSNEAGVLLRTKLDEDLCKKYESIDLRVLGDYLSRYTVNLENESLDFPISNYNLHQGVSNVIKSLL
;
A
#
# COMPACT_ATOMS: atom_id res chain seq x y z
N MET A 1 -11.16 13.71 5.82
CA MET A 1 -11.68 12.49 5.20
C MET A 1 -13.01 12.13 5.84
N LYS A 2 -13.87 11.37 5.15
CA LYS A 2 -15.17 10.96 5.70
C LYS A 2 -14.99 9.88 6.78
N GLU A 3 -15.84 9.86 7.80
CA GLU A 3 -15.84 8.83 8.86
C GLU A 3 -16.00 7.42 8.26
N GLU A 4 -16.83 7.29 7.23
CA GLU A 4 -17.05 6.04 6.49
C GLU A 4 -15.74 5.43 5.95
N SER A 5 -14.77 6.28 5.57
CA SER A 5 -13.47 5.85 5.05
C SER A 5 -12.60 5.24 6.16
N TYR A 6 -12.72 5.67 7.41
CA TYR A 6 -11.97 5.07 8.52
C TYR A 6 -12.49 3.67 8.85
N GLU A 7 -13.81 3.52 8.97
CA GLU A 7 -14.44 2.22 9.23
C GLU A 7 -14.14 1.20 8.13
N LEU A 8 -14.13 1.66 6.89
CA LEU A 8 -13.77 0.85 5.73
C LEU A 8 -12.34 0.31 5.84
N PHE A 9 -11.34 1.18 6.02
CA PHE A 9 -9.94 0.73 6.06
C PHE A 9 -9.64 -0.12 7.30
N LYS A 10 -10.33 0.15 8.41
CA LYS A 10 -10.18 -0.60 9.66
C LYS A 10 -10.64 -2.06 9.57
N SER A 11 -11.68 -2.37 8.80
CA SER A 11 -12.35 -3.68 8.88
C SER A 11 -12.63 -4.36 7.54
N ALA A 12 -12.71 -3.61 6.43
CA ALA A 12 -13.11 -4.18 5.16
C ALA A 12 -11.99 -5.02 4.52
N ASP A 13 -12.38 -5.97 3.68
CA ASP A 13 -11.45 -6.68 2.82
C ASP A 13 -11.00 -5.82 1.62
N ILE A 14 -10.00 -6.33 0.90
CA ILE A 14 -9.41 -5.62 -0.24
C ILE A 14 -10.46 -5.37 -1.34
N GLU A 15 -11.31 -6.36 -1.63
CA GLU A 15 -12.28 -6.28 -2.72
C GLU A 15 -13.32 -5.19 -2.45
N THR A 16 -13.80 -5.09 -1.21
CA THR A 16 -14.76 -4.10 -0.77
C THR A 16 -14.20 -2.68 -0.90
N ILE A 17 -12.94 -2.46 -0.49
CA ILE A 17 -12.28 -1.17 -0.64
C ILE A 17 -12.11 -0.81 -2.13
N LEU A 18 -11.68 -1.76 -2.95
CA LEU A 18 -11.48 -1.53 -4.39
C LEU A 18 -12.80 -1.26 -5.13
N GLN A 19 -13.87 -1.99 -4.80
CA GLN A 19 -15.20 -1.77 -5.36
C GLN A 19 -15.75 -0.39 -5.00
N LEU A 20 -15.53 0.09 -3.77
CA LEU A 20 -15.88 1.45 -3.39
C LEU A 20 -15.15 2.47 -4.27
N LEU A 21 -13.82 2.35 -4.39
CA LEU A 21 -13.02 3.26 -5.21
C LEU A 21 -13.47 3.25 -6.67
N GLU A 22 -13.72 2.07 -7.24
CA GLU A 22 -14.20 1.94 -8.62
C GLU A 22 -15.58 2.58 -8.81
N ARG A 23 -16.50 2.39 -7.85
CA ARG A 23 -17.82 3.02 -7.86
C ARG A 23 -17.73 4.53 -7.79
N GLU A 24 -16.91 5.08 -6.89
CA GLU A 24 -16.75 6.53 -6.76
C GLU A 24 -16.12 7.15 -8.02
N LEU A 25 -15.15 6.48 -8.64
CA LEU A 25 -14.59 6.88 -9.93
C LEU A 25 -15.65 6.90 -11.05
N LYS A 26 -16.56 5.91 -11.08
CA LYS A 26 -17.68 5.88 -12.02
C LYS A 26 -18.69 7.00 -11.75
N ASN A 27 -19.05 7.23 -10.49
CA ASN A 27 -20.02 8.24 -10.08
C ASN A 27 -19.57 9.66 -10.42
N ARG A 28 -18.27 9.94 -10.31
CA ARG A 28 -17.69 11.24 -10.66
C ARG A 28 -17.42 11.44 -12.15
N ASN A 29 -17.73 10.44 -12.98
CA ASN A 29 -17.43 10.44 -14.41
C ASN A 29 -15.94 10.74 -14.69
N GLU A 30 -15.06 10.21 -13.83
CA GLU A 30 -13.61 10.34 -14.01
C GLU A 30 -13.16 9.62 -15.27
N SER A 31 -12.11 10.15 -15.91
CA SER A 31 -11.54 9.56 -17.12
C SER A 31 -11.20 8.07 -16.90
N PRO A 32 -11.44 7.18 -17.90
CA PRO A 32 -11.01 5.78 -17.84
C PRO A 32 -9.54 5.61 -17.45
N PHE A 33 -8.69 6.57 -17.86
CA PHE A 33 -7.28 6.62 -17.47
C PHE A 33 -7.08 6.56 -15.95
N TRP A 34 -7.85 7.33 -15.16
CA TRP A 34 -7.69 7.33 -13.71
C TRP A 34 -8.15 6.02 -13.08
N ARG A 35 -9.18 5.38 -13.64
CA ARG A 35 -9.63 4.07 -13.18
C ARG A 35 -8.54 3.00 -13.36
N ASP A 36 -7.90 2.99 -14.51
CA ASP A 36 -6.82 2.06 -14.85
C ASP A 36 -5.54 2.30 -14.03
N LYS A 37 -5.45 3.42 -13.30
CA LYS A 37 -4.32 3.75 -12.43
C LYS A 37 -4.64 3.59 -10.95
N VAL A 38 -5.77 4.13 -10.49
CA VAL A 38 -6.18 4.14 -9.08
C VAL A 38 -6.43 2.72 -8.57
N VAL A 39 -7.20 1.90 -9.29
CA VAL A 39 -7.59 0.58 -8.79
C VAL A 39 -6.37 -0.34 -8.64
N PRO A 40 -5.48 -0.50 -9.65
CA PRO A 40 -4.28 -1.32 -9.49
C PRO A 40 -3.32 -0.79 -8.43
N PHE A 41 -3.23 0.53 -8.27
CA PHE A 41 -2.37 1.15 -7.28
C PHE A 41 -2.85 0.89 -5.85
N SER A 42 -4.14 1.10 -5.59
CA SER A 42 -4.74 0.77 -4.30
C SER A 42 -4.63 -0.72 -4.00
N ALA A 43 -4.83 -1.59 -5.00
CA ALA A 43 -4.68 -3.03 -4.85
C ALA A 43 -3.25 -3.42 -4.43
N ALA A 44 -2.24 -2.80 -5.05
CA ALA A 44 -0.84 -3.06 -4.72
C ALA A 44 -0.52 -2.71 -3.26
N ILE A 45 -0.94 -1.55 -2.77
CA ILE A 45 -0.70 -1.14 -1.38
C ILE A 45 -1.49 -2.04 -0.41
N LEU A 46 -2.78 -2.23 -0.66
CA LEU A 46 -3.67 -2.97 0.23
C LEU A 46 -3.32 -4.47 0.30
N SER A 47 -2.72 -5.03 -0.76
CA SER A 47 -2.23 -6.42 -0.76
C SER A 47 -1.19 -6.69 0.33
N VAL A 48 -0.53 -5.66 0.84
CA VAL A 48 0.41 -5.74 1.95
C VAL A 48 -0.18 -5.21 3.25
N LEU A 49 -0.87 -4.07 3.22
CA LEU A 49 -1.36 -3.44 4.45
C LEU A 49 -2.50 -4.23 5.11
N ILE A 50 -3.33 -4.94 4.35
CA ILE A 50 -4.42 -5.74 4.92
C ILE A 50 -3.89 -6.96 5.70
N PRO A 51 -2.98 -7.80 5.14
CA PRO A 51 -2.36 -8.87 5.93
C PRO A 51 -1.66 -8.37 7.19
N LEU A 52 -0.96 -7.22 7.11
CA LEU A 52 -0.33 -6.61 8.28
C LEU A 52 -1.35 -6.13 9.32
N ARG A 53 -2.46 -5.52 8.88
CA ARG A 53 -3.57 -5.11 9.75
C ARG A 53 -4.16 -6.31 10.48
N ASP A 54 -4.50 -7.36 9.75
CA ASP A 54 -5.16 -8.53 10.30
C ASP A 54 -4.25 -9.31 11.26
N ALA A 55 -2.92 -9.13 11.13
CA ALA A 55 -1.91 -9.65 12.04
C ALA A 55 -1.53 -8.71 13.20
N ASP A 56 -2.15 -7.53 13.31
CA ASP A 56 -1.79 -6.47 14.28
C ASP A 56 -0.33 -6.00 14.16
N MET A 57 0.22 -6.03 12.93
CA MET A 57 1.61 -5.70 12.60
C MET A 57 1.73 -4.46 11.72
N LEU A 58 0.78 -3.53 11.81
CA LEU A 58 0.86 -2.28 11.05
C LEU A 58 1.99 -1.39 11.56
N PHE A 59 2.64 -0.73 10.61
CA PHE A 59 3.69 0.23 10.90
C PHE A 59 3.73 1.36 9.86
N SER A 60 4.31 2.48 10.27
CA SER A 60 4.53 3.65 9.42
C SER A 60 5.76 3.49 8.53
N PRO A 61 5.94 4.33 7.49
CA PRO A 61 7.18 4.33 6.67
C PRO A 61 8.48 4.48 7.46
N GLU A 62 8.44 5.12 8.63
CA GLU A 62 9.59 5.29 9.54
C GLU A 62 9.73 4.12 10.55
N GLY A 63 8.90 3.09 10.39
CA GLY A 63 8.90 1.86 11.17
C GLY A 63 8.10 1.91 12.47
N TYR A 64 7.41 3.00 12.80
CA TYR A 64 6.68 3.08 14.08
C TYR A 64 5.42 2.22 14.05
N PRO A 65 5.05 1.55 15.16
CA PRO A 65 3.83 0.76 15.24
C PRO A 65 2.59 1.63 15.06
N GLU A 66 1.59 1.11 14.36
CA GLU A 66 0.30 1.76 14.14
C GLU A 66 -0.79 0.77 14.56
N SER A 67 -1.78 1.21 15.32
CA SER A 67 -2.80 0.29 15.87
C SER A 67 -3.91 -0.06 14.88
N GLU A 68 -4.13 0.78 13.87
CA GLU A 68 -5.24 0.62 12.94
C GLU A 68 -4.82 1.06 11.54
N LEU A 69 -5.39 0.40 10.52
CA LEU A 69 -5.22 0.85 9.15
C LEU A 69 -6.13 2.05 8.92
N THR A 70 -5.55 3.24 9.03
CA THR A 70 -6.24 4.48 8.68
C THR A 70 -6.00 4.84 7.22
N PRO A 71 -6.90 5.62 6.61
CA PRO A 71 -6.62 6.15 5.28
C PRO A 71 -5.35 7.02 5.22
N GLU A 72 -5.02 7.76 6.29
CA GLU A 72 -3.76 8.48 6.41
C GLU A 72 -2.57 7.54 6.30
N LEU A 73 -2.59 6.41 7.03
CA LEU A 73 -1.53 5.42 6.96
C LEU A 73 -1.40 4.85 5.53
N PHE A 74 -2.52 4.54 4.88
CA PHE A 74 -2.54 4.14 3.48
C PHE A 74 -1.84 5.18 2.58
N PHE A 75 -2.14 6.47 2.75
CA PHE A 75 -1.51 7.54 1.95
C PHE A 75 -0.04 7.77 2.27
N ARG A 76 0.43 7.47 3.48
CA ARG A 76 1.86 7.52 3.80
C ARG A 76 2.65 6.47 3.03
N TRP A 77 2.01 5.33 2.76
CA TRP A 77 2.55 4.27 1.90
C TRP A 77 2.29 4.50 0.40
N SER A 78 1.46 5.48 0.03
CA SER A 78 1.16 5.81 -1.36
C SER A 78 2.23 6.71 -2.02
N ASP A 79 3.17 7.26 -1.25
CA ASP A 79 4.38 7.81 -1.86
C ASP A 79 5.18 6.69 -2.54
N PHE A 80 5.64 6.90 -3.77
CA PHE A 80 6.22 5.82 -4.57
C PHE A 80 7.56 5.33 -4.00
N LEU A 81 8.32 6.18 -3.30
CA LEU A 81 9.50 5.77 -2.56
C LEU A 81 9.13 4.93 -1.34
N SER A 82 8.09 5.35 -0.59
CA SER A 82 7.54 4.57 0.52
C SER A 82 7.07 3.19 0.05
N LEU A 83 6.37 3.13 -1.09
CA LEU A 83 5.85 1.88 -1.64
C LEU A 83 6.97 0.92 -2.06
N LYS A 84 8.02 1.44 -2.71
CA LYS A 84 9.23 0.66 -3.00
C LYS A 84 9.86 0.15 -1.70
N THR A 85 10.00 1.01 -0.70
CA THR A 85 10.57 0.65 0.61
C THR A 85 9.76 -0.44 1.29
N LEU A 86 8.43 -0.37 1.21
CA LEU A 86 7.53 -1.39 1.72
C LEU A 86 7.80 -2.76 1.05
N ALA A 87 7.88 -2.79 -0.28
CA ALA A 87 8.14 -4.02 -1.02
C ALA A 87 9.46 -4.69 -0.58
N PHE A 88 10.55 -3.93 -0.47
CA PHE A 88 11.84 -4.46 -0.01
C PHE A 88 11.81 -4.91 1.45
N THR A 89 11.13 -4.16 2.32
CA THR A 89 10.96 -4.54 3.72
C THR A 89 10.25 -5.88 3.86
N ILE A 90 9.12 -6.05 3.15
CA ILE A 90 8.36 -7.30 3.20
C ILE A 90 9.12 -8.44 2.51
N GLN A 91 9.82 -8.19 1.41
CA GLN A 91 10.63 -9.22 0.75
C GLN A 91 11.70 -9.78 1.68
N ARG A 92 12.44 -8.90 2.36
CA ARG A 92 13.45 -9.33 3.35
C ARG A 92 12.81 -10.00 4.56
N SER A 93 11.61 -9.56 4.96
CA SER A 93 10.88 -10.19 6.06
C SER A 93 10.40 -11.59 5.71
N ASN A 94 9.92 -11.80 4.48
CA ASN A 94 9.58 -13.11 3.93
C ASN A 94 10.77 -14.07 3.94
N GLU A 95 11.94 -13.60 3.50
CA GLU A 95 13.18 -14.39 3.48
C GLU A 95 13.67 -14.74 4.89
N ALA A 96 13.54 -13.80 5.84
CA ALA A 96 13.99 -13.99 7.21
C ALA A 96 12.98 -14.75 8.10
N GLY A 97 11.71 -14.86 7.67
CA GLY A 97 10.62 -15.42 8.47
C GLY A 97 10.24 -14.58 9.69
N VAL A 98 10.66 -13.31 9.73
CA VAL A 98 10.38 -12.35 10.81
C VAL A 98 10.15 -10.96 10.21
N LEU A 99 9.29 -10.15 10.82
CA LEU A 99 9.06 -8.79 10.33
C LEU A 99 10.26 -7.90 10.65
N LEU A 100 10.88 -7.32 9.61
CA LEU A 100 12.09 -6.51 9.71
C LEU A 100 11.80 -5.02 9.48
N ARG A 101 12.76 -4.15 9.85
CA ARG A 101 12.74 -2.70 9.61
C ARG A 101 11.54 -1.97 10.22
N THR A 102 10.98 -2.54 11.28
CA THR A 102 9.95 -1.92 12.11
C THR A 102 10.47 -1.72 13.53
N LYS A 103 9.73 -0.96 14.32
CA LYS A 103 9.90 -0.73 15.76
C LYS A 103 8.79 -1.40 16.56
N LEU A 104 8.15 -2.39 15.95
CA LEU A 104 7.20 -3.27 16.63
C LEU A 104 7.95 -4.12 17.65
N ASP A 105 7.19 -4.69 18.58
CA ASP A 105 7.73 -5.62 19.57
C ASP A 105 8.38 -6.84 18.90
N GLU A 106 9.54 -7.26 19.39
CA GLU A 106 10.30 -8.36 18.78
C GLU A 106 9.55 -9.69 18.84
N ASP A 107 8.78 -9.95 19.90
CA ASP A 107 8.03 -11.20 20.05
C ASP A 107 6.81 -11.23 19.13
N LEU A 108 6.25 -10.05 18.80
CA LEU A 108 5.25 -9.93 17.74
C LEU A 108 5.87 -10.17 16.36
N CYS A 109 7.01 -9.54 16.05
CA CYS A 109 7.70 -9.70 14.75
C CYS A 109 8.10 -11.15 14.45
N LYS A 110 8.38 -11.97 15.48
CA LYS A 110 8.67 -13.41 15.33
C LYS A 110 7.47 -14.26 14.90
N LYS A 111 6.24 -13.74 15.07
CA LYS A 111 4.99 -14.40 14.64
C LYS A 111 4.63 -14.05 13.19
N TYR A 112 5.50 -13.34 12.50
CA TYR A 112 5.29 -12.91 11.13
C TYR A 112 5.08 -14.12 10.20
N GLU A 113 4.04 -14.03 9.38
CA GLU A 113 3.80 -14.97 8.29
C GLU A 113 4.07 -14.30 6.96
N SER A 114 4.58 -15.08 5.99
CA SER A 114 4.98 -14.54 4.70
C SER A 114 3.80 -13.91 3.95
N ILE A 115 4.00 -12.67 3.48
CA ILE A 115 3.02 -11.93 2.70
C ILE A 115 3.28 -12.14 1.22
N ASP A 116 2.23 -12.47 0.46
CA ASP A 116 2.32 -12.60 -1.00
C ASP A 116 2.56 -11.25 -1.68
N LEU A 117 3.76 -11.07 -2.22
CA LEU A 117 4.18 -9.84 -2.89
C LEU A 117 3.86 -9.78 -4.38
N ARG A 118 3.19 -10.78 -4.97
CA ARG A 118 2.94 -10.81 -6.43
C ARG A 118 2.25 -9.54 -6.93
N VAL A 119 1.19 -9.10 -6.26
CA VAL A 119 0.41 -7.92 -6.68
C VAL A 119 1.25 -6.65 -6.62
N LEU A 120 1.96 -6.43 -5.51
CA LEU A 120 2.82 -5.26 -5.33
C LEU A 120 4.04 -5.29 -6.28
N GLY A 121 4.69 -6.44 -6.43
CA GLY A 121 5.84 -6.63 -7.31
C GLY A 121 5.49 -6.44 -8.78
N ASP A 122 4.38 -7.03 -9.24
CA ASP A 122 3.87 -6.82 -10.60
C ASP A 122 3.52 -5.35 -10.85
N TYR A 123 2.95 -4.68 -9.84
CA TYR A 123 2.67 -3.25 -9.94
C TYR A 123 3.96 -2.43 -10.10
N LEU A 124 4.92 -2.61 -9.21
CA LEU A 124 6.18 -1.86 -9.20
C LEU A 124 7.02 -2.11 -10.46
N SER A 125 7.07 -3.34 -10.95
CA SER A 125 7.81 -3.71 -12.17
C SER A 125 7.27 -3.01 -13.43
N ARG A 126 5.94 -2.83 -13.54
CA ARG A 126 5.31 -2.06 -14.63
C ARG A 126 5.75 -0.59 -14.66
N TYR A 127 6.20 -0.06 -13.53
CA TYR A 127 6.75 1.29 -13.38
C TYR A 127 8.28 1.28 -13.26
N THR A 128 8.91 0.25 -13.82
CA THR A 128 10.36 0.09 -13.98
C THR A 128 11.13 0.20 -12.66
N VAL A 129 10.51 -0.20 -11.54
CA VAL A 129 11.21 -0.32 -10.26
C VAL A 129 12.01 -1.62 -10.29
N ASN A 130 13.29 -1.54 -9.99
CA ASN A 130 14.12 -2.71 -9.83
C ASN A 130 13.86 -3.32 -8.44
N LEU A 131 13.36 -4.56 -8.39
CA LEU A 131 13.07 -5.29 -7.16
C LEU A 131 14.24 -6.19 -6.69
N GLU A 132 15.32 -6.25 -7.45
CA GLU A 132 16.54 -6.98 -7.11
C GLU A 132 17.58 -6.05 -6.45
N ASN A 133 17.56 -4.77 -6.80
CA ASN A 133 18.50 -3.77 -6.31
C ASN A 133 17.77 -2.53 -5.76
N GLU A 134 17.63 -2.50 -4.44
CA GLU A 134 17.00 -1.43 -3.67
C GLU A 134 17.65 -0.06 -3.86
N SER A 135 18.94 -0.01 -4.21
CA SER A 135 19.67 1.27 -4.40
C SER A 135 19.36 1.97 -5.72
N LEU A 136 18.73 1.30 -6.69
CA LEU A 136 18.42 1.89 -7.98
C LEU A 136 17.16 2.72 -7.92
N ASP A 137 17.25 3.96 -8.38
CA ASP A 137 16.10 4.84 -8.51
C ASP A 137 15.17 4.43 -9.66
N PHE A 138 13.94 4.95 -9.61
CA PHE A 138 12.94 4.83 -10.66
C PHE A 138 12.79 6.16 -11.42
N PRO A 139 12.23 6.15 -12.65
CA PRO A 139 12.01 7.37 -13.41
C PRO A 139 11.11 8.39 -12.68
N ILE A 140 11.52 9.66 -12.65
CA ILE A 140 10.77 10.77 -12.02
C ILE A 140 9.35 10.91 -12.59
N SER A 141 9.15 10.61 -13.87
CA SER A 141 7.83 10.63 -14.51
C SER A 141 6.82 9.70 -13.81
N ASN A 142 7.29 8.55 -13.30
CA ASN A 142 6.44 7.61 -12.58
C ASN A 142 6.09 8.18 -11.20
N TYR A 143 7.01 8.86 -10.52
CA TYR A 143 6.71 9.53 -9.26
C TYR A 143 5.57 10.55 -9.40
N ASN A 144 5.62 11.42 -10.42
CA ASN A 144 4.59 12.43 -10.66
C ASN A 144 3.22 11.82 -10.95
N LEU A 145 3.17 10.71 -11.67
CA LEU A 145 1.93 9.98 -11.91
C LEU A 145 1.29 9.51 -10.58
N HIS A 146 2.08 8.94 -9.68
CA HIS A 146 1.59 8.44 -8.39
C HIS A 146 1.12 9.55 -7.45
N GLN A 147 1.72 10.74 -7.52
CA GLN A 147 1.21 11.93 -6.85
C GLN A 147 -0.18 12.31 -7.37
N GLY A 148 -0.38 12.27 -8.70
CA GLY A 148 -1.69 12.46 -9.32
C GLY A 148 -2.72 11.42 -8.87
N VAL A 149 -2.35 10.14 -8.88
CA VAL A 149 -3.22 9.03 -8.43
C VAL A 149 -3.62 9.20 -6.97
N SER A 150 -2.67 9.55 -6.09
CA SER A 150 -2.94 9.78 -4.67
C SER A 150 -3.94 10.93 -4.47
N ASN A 151 -3.82 12.01 -5.25
CA ASN A 151 -4.77 13.13 -5.18
C ASN A 151 -6.17 12.74 -5.64
N VAL A 152 -6.30 11.91 -6.68
CA VAL A 152 -7.60 11.39 -7.10
C VAL A 152 -8.21 10.58 -5.96
N ILE A 153 -7.48 9.63 -5.36
CA ILE A 153 -7.99 8.80 -4.26
C ILE A 153 -8.42 9.66 -3.06
N LYS A 154 -7.61 10.65 -2.66
CA LYS A 154 -7.95 11.60 -1.59
C LYS A 154 -9.24 12.37 -1.87
N SER A 155 -9.54 12.65 -3.13
CA SER A 155 -10.77 13.32 -3.48
C SER A 155 -12.00 12.43 -3.32
N LEU A 156 -11.85 11.10 -3.45
CA LEU A 156 -12.94 10.11 -3.41
C LEU A 156 -13.33 9.73 -1.96
N LEU A 157 -12.34 9.64 -1.07
CA LEU A 157 -12.47 9.22 0.35
C LEU A 157 -12.70 10.38 1.33
#